data_AF-A0A920TM06-F1
#
_entry.id   AF-A0A920TM06-F1
#
_cell.length_a   1.000
_cell.length_b   1.000
_cell.length_c   1.000
_cell.angle_alpha   90.00
_cell.angle_beta   90.00
_cell.angle_gamma   90.00
#
_symmetry.space_group_name_H-M   'P 1'
#
loop_
_entity.id
_entity.type
_entity.pdbx_description
1 polymer ?
#
loop_
_entity_poly.entity_id
_entity_poly.type
_entity_poly.pdbx_seq_one_letter_code
_entity_poly.pdbx_strand_id
1 'polypeptide(L)'
;MIRHHYFSGIRDDERAYLCSIPAYNTGVGNVSKALVNKANIKEASKKANKMDKKELYDKLYTDLSSKEAKNYLKKVWTRKENYK
;
A
#
# COMPACT_ATOMS: atom_id res chain seq x y z
N MET A 1 -9.47 -5.34 9.85
CA MET A 1 -8.43 -6.28 10.36
C MET A 1 -7.02 -5.94 9.85
N ILE A 2 -6.72 -5.92 8.54
CA ILE A 2 -5.35 -5.64 8.04
C ILE A 2 -4.84 -4.23 8.37
N ARG A 3 -5.67 -3.19 8.17
CA ARG A 3 -5.30 -1.79 8.46
C ARG A 3 -4.86 -1.58 9.91
N HIS A 4 -5.66 -2.09 10.85
CA HIS A 4 -5.48 -1.85 12.29
C HIS A 4 -4.29 -2.59 12.90
N HIS A 5 -3.90 -3.74 12.35
CA HIS A 5 -2.78 -4.52 12.89
C HIS A 5 -1.46 -4.23 12.18
N TYR A 6 -1.47 -4.04 10.85
CA TYR A 6 -0.23 -3.96 10.08
C TYR A 6 0.16 -2.54 9.68
N PHE A 7 -0.80 -1.64 9.43
CA PHE A 7 -0.51 -0.28 9.01
C PHE A 7 -0.85 0.77 10.07
N SER A 8 -0.92 0.36 11.34
CA SER A 8 -1.17 1.26 12.48
C SER A 8 -0.12 2.38 12.61
N GLY A 9 1.07 2.19 12.03
CA GLY A 9 2.11 3.21 11.97
C GLY A 9 1.92 4.27 10.88
N ILE A 10 0.94 4.14 10.00
CA ILE A 10 0.65 5.13 8.94
C ILE A 10 -0.37 6.15 9.46
N ARG A 11 -0.02 7.43 9.44
CA ARG A 11 -0.80 8.52 10.07
C ARG A 11 -2.02 8.95 9.27
N ASP A 12 -2.02 8.69 7.97
CA ASP A 12 -3.06 9.12 7.04
C ASP A 12 -3.90 7.94 6.58
N ASP A 13 -5.22 8.07 6.68
CA ASP A 13 -6.16 6.99 6.40
C ASP A 13 -6.16 6.56 4.91
N GLU A 14 -5.95 7.50 3.99
CA GLU A 14 -5.88 7.18 2.56
C GLU A 14 -4.58 6.46 2.22
N ARG A 15 -3.46 6.86 2.82
CA ARG A 15 -2.17 6.14 2.69
C ARG A 15 -2.25 4.74 3.28
N ALA A 16 -2.86 4.60 4.46
CA ALA A 16 -3.05 3.30 5.11
C ALA A 16 -3.96 2.40 4.27
N TYR A 17 -4.99 2.97 3.64
CA TYR A 17 -5.87 2.26 2.72
C TYR A 17 -5.14 1.81 1.45
N LEU A 18 -4.34 2.68 0.83
CA LEU A 18 -3.50 2.35 -0.34
C LEU A 18 -2.60 1.14 -0.09
N CYS A 19 -1.95 1.07 1.07
CA CYS A 19 -1.11 -0.07 1.44
C CYS A 19 -1.93 -1.35 1.77
N SER A 20 -3.15 -1.19 2.28
CA SER A 20 -4.02 -2.31 2.66
C SER A 20 -4.59 -3.07 1.46
N ILE A 21 -4.85 -2.40 0.32
CA ILE A 21 -5.41 -3.01 -0.88
C ILE A 21 -4.53 -4.17 -1.42
N PRO A 22 -3.25 -3.96 -1.77
CA PRO A 22 -2.39 -5.04 -2.24
C PRO A 22 -1.99 -6.01 -1.12
N ALA A 23 -1.97 -5.58 0.14
CA ALA A 23 -1.71 -6.44 1.29
C ALA A 23 -2.82 -7.48 1.49
N TYR A 24 -4.08 -7.14 1.18
CA TYR A 24 -5.19 -8.08 1.22
C TYR A 24 -5.02 -9.20 0.19
N ASN A 25 -4.51 -8.90 -1.00
CA ASN A 25 -4.33 -9.88 -2.07
C ASN A 25 -3.03 -10.69 -1.95
N THR A 26 -1.92 -10.07 -1.52
CA THR A 26 -0.58 -10.71 -1.56
C THR A 26 0.20 -10.67 -0.25
N GLY A 27 -0.42 -10.19 0.81
CA GLY A 27 0.18 -10.06 2.13
C GLY A 27 1.05 -8.81 2.30
N VAL A 28 1.23 -8.44 3.56
CA VAL A 28 1.96 -7.24 3.99
C VAL A 28 3.47 -7.30 3.71
N GLY A 29 4.03 -8.50 3.59
CA GLY A 29 5.43 -8.71 3.23
C GLY A 29 5.74 -8.22 1.83
N ASN A 30 4.83 -8.42 0.87
CA ASN A 30 4.99 -7.94 -0.50
C ASN A 30 4.96 -6.39 -0.56
N VAL A 31 4.02 -5.78 0.16
CA VAL A 31 3.91 -4.33 0.28
C VAL A 31 5.17 -3.74 0.95
N SER A 32 5.66 -4.38 2.00
CA SER A 32 6.89 -3.93 2.67
C SER A 32 8.10 -4.01 1.75
N LYS A 33 8.22 -5.10 0.97
CA LYS A 33 9.29 -5.23 -0.04
C LYS A 33 9.18 -4.15 -1.12
N ALA A 34 7.98 -3.84 -1.62
CA ALA A 34 7.80 -2.77 -2.60
C ALA A 34 8.23 -1.38 -2.07
N LEU A 35 8.04 -1.12 -0.77
CA LEU A 35 8.36 0.19 -0.18
C LEU A 35 9.81 0.33 0.30
N VAL A 36 10.40 -0.74 0.85
CA VAL A 36 11.71 -0.70 1.52
C VAL A 36 12.64 -1.87 1.18
N ASN A 37 12.33 -2.68 0.16
CA ASN A 37 13.10 -3.85 -0.29
C ASN A 37 13.32 -4.94 0.77
N LYS A 38 12.56 -4.91 1.87
CA LYS A 38 12.60 -5.88 2.96
C LYS A 38 11.22 -6.11 3.53
N ALA A 39 10.96 -7.29 4.09
CA ALA A 39 9.71 -7.60 4.77
C ALA A 39 9.65 -6.96 6.17
N ASN A 40 9.73 -5.62 6.24
CA ASN A 40 9.71 -4.85 7.49
C ASN A 40 8.59 -3.80 7.47
N ILE A 41 7.50 -4.11 8.16
CA ILE A 41 6.29 -3.28 8.23
C ILE A 41 6.52 -1.92 8.88
N LYS A 42 7.41 -1.84 9.88
CA LYS A 42 7.70 -0.61 10.63
C LYS A 42 8.43 0.40 9.74
N GLU A 43 9.44 -0.06 9.02
CA GLU A 43 10.19 0.76 8.06
C GLU A 43 9.33 1.12 6.85
N ALA A 44 8.53 0.18 6.35
CA ALA A 44 7.56 0.45 5.29
C ALA A 44 6.56 1.55 5.69
N SER A 45 6.03 1.51 6.91
CA SER A 45 5.11 2.52 7.44
C SER A 45 5.78 3.90 7.55
N LYS A 46 7.03 3.96 8.02
CA LYS A 46 7.81 5.22 8.04
C LYS A 46 8.02 5.77 6.64
N LYS A 47 8.32 4.91 5.65
CA LYS A 47 8.53 5.32 4.26
C LYS A 47 7.23 5.82 3.63
N ALA A 48 6.11 5.12 3.85
CA ALA A 48 4.78 5.52 3.37
C ALA A 48 4.34 6.88 3.94
N ASN A 49 4.61 7.16 5.23
CA ASN A 49 4.31 8.45 5.85
C ASN A 49 5.09 9.63 5.25
N LYS A 50 6.22 9.38 4.58
CA LYS A 50 7.05 10.40 3.94
C LYS A 50 6.67 10.66 2.48
N MET A 51 5.74 9.87 1.92
CA MET A 51 5.27 10.01 0.55
C MET A 51 3.93 10.73 0.54
N ASP A 52 3.63 11.47 -0.53
CA ASP A 52 2.25 11.84 -0.83
C ASP A 52 1.46 10.63 -1.38
N LYS A 53 0.14 10.82 -1.58
CA LYS A 53 -0.76 9.75 -2.03
C LYS A 53 -0.43 9.26 -3.43
N LYS A 54 -0.02 10.15 -4.33
CA LYS A 54 0.30 9.83 -5.72
C LYS A 54 1.63 9.10 -5.79
N GLU A 55 2.65 9.60 -5.10
CA GLU A 55 3.96 8.95 -4.98
C GLU A 55 3.83 7.54 -4.40
N LEU A 56 3.01 7.38 -3.35
CA LEU A 56 2.79 6.08 -2.74
C LEU A 56 2.09 5.11 -3.69
N TYR A 57 1.07 5.57 -4.42
CA TYR A 57 0.39 4.77 -5.44
C TYR A 57 1.37 4.34 -6.54
N ASP A 58 2.11 5.29 -7.12
CA ASP A 58 3.05 5.04 -8.22
C ASP A 58 4.15 4.05 -7.77
N LYS A 59 4.66 4.21 -6.55
CA LYS A 59 5.64 3.31 -5.95
C LYS A 59 5.10 1.89 -5.83
N LEU A 60 3.91 1.72 -5.25
CA LEU A 60 3.30 0.41 -5.09
C LEU A 60 2.98 -0.24 -6.45
N TYR A 61 2.40 0.52 -7.37
CA TYR A 61 2.07 0.01 -8.71
C TYR A 61 3.32 -0.42 -9.50
N THR A 62 4.45 0.26 -9.32
CA THR A 62 5.71 -0.08 -9.98
C THR A 62 6.38 -1.29 -9.33
N ASP A 63 6.45 -1.34 -8.00
CA ASP A 63 7.38 -2.24 -7.31
C ASP A 63 6.74 -3.46 -6.65
N LEU A 64 5.40 -3.57 -6.62
CA LEU A 64 4.74 -4.81 -6.22
C LEU A 64 5.18 -5.95 -7.16
N SER A 65 5.56 -7.11 -6.61
CA SER A 65 6.03 -8.23 -7.45
C SER A 65 4.90 -8.93 -8.21
N SER A 66 3.67 -8.87 -7.68
CA SER A 66 2.51 -9.55 -8.26
C SER A 66 1.75 -8.63 -9.21
N LYS A 67 1.58 -9.08 -10.46
CA LYS A 67 0.72 -8.43 -11.46
C LYS A 67 -0.73 -8.35 -10.97
N GLU A 68 -1.21 -9.36 -10.26
CA GLU A 68 -2.54 -9.38 -9.67
C GLU A 68 -2.69 -8.28 -8.62
N ALA A 69 -1.71 -8.12 -7.73
CA ALA A 69 -1.72 -7.06 -6.72
C ALA A 69 -1.74 -5.66 -7.34
N LYS A 70 -0.95 -5.44 -8.41
CA LYS A 70 -0.96 -4.17 -9.17
C LYS A 70 -2.32 -3.89 -9.78
N ASN A 71 -2.91 -4.89 -10.43
CA ASN A 71 -4.22 -4.76 -11.07
C ASN A 71 -5.33 -4.52 -10.04
N TYR A 72 -5.27 -5.21 -8.90
CA TYR A 72 -6.22 -5.04 -7.81
C TYR A 72 -6.10 -3.64 -7.18
N LEU A 73 -4.87 -3.17 -6.93
CA LEU A 73 -4.59 -1.80 -6.49
C LEU A 73 -5.21 -0.77 -7.43
N LYS A 74 -4.93 -0.86 -8.73
CA LYS A 74 -5.49 0.04 -9.75
C LYS A 74 -7.01 0.01 -9.74
N LYS A 75 -7.62 -1.18 -9.80
CA LYS A 75 -9.09 -1.35 -9.86
C LYS A 75 -9.79 -0.74 -8.65
N VAL A 76 -9.31 -1.01 -7.43
CA VAL A 76 -9.95 -0.52 -6.20
C VAL A 76 -9.71 0.97 -6.03
N TRP A 77 -8.50 1.46 -6.32
CA TRP A 77 -8.17 2.88 -6.17
C TRP A 77 -8.92 3.76 -7.17
N THR A 78 -8.99 3.38 -8.45
CA THR A 78 -9.77 4.11 -9.46
C THR A 78 -11.26 4.16 -9.12
N ARG A 79 -11.83 3.05 -8.62
CA ARG A 79 -13.23 3.05 -8.18
C ARG A 79 -13.46 4.02 -7.03
N LYS A 80 -12.56 4.04 -6.03
CA LYS A 80 -12.67 4.96 -4.89
C LYS A 80 -12.69 6.42 -5.32
N GLU A 81 -11.86 6.82 -6.28
CA GLU A 81 -11.82 8.21 -6.76
C GLU A 81 -13.08 8.59 -7.57
N ASN A 82 -13.74 7.62 -8.23
CA ASN A 82 -15.00 7.86 -8.95
C ASN A 82 -16.24 7.98 -8.04
N TYR A 83 -16.15 7.63 -6.75
CA TYR A 83 -17.24 7.75 -5.77
C TYR A 83 -17.07 8.97 -4.84
N LYS A 84 -16.11 9.86 -5.13
CA LYS A 84 -15.91 11.12 -4.40
C LYS A 84 -16.74 12.25 -4.99
#